data_AF-H0EX87-F1
#
_entry.id   AF-H0EX87-F1
#
_cell.length_a   1.000
_cell.length_b   1.000
_cell.length_c   1.000
_cell.angle_alpha   90.00
_cell.angle_beta   90.00
_cell.angle_gamma   90.00
#
_symmetry.space_group_name_H-M   'P 1'
#
loop_
_entity.id
_entity.type
_entity.pdbx_description
1 polymer ?
#
loop_
_entity_poly.entity_id
_entity_poly.type
_entity_poly.pdbx_seq_one_letter_code
_entity_poly.pdbx_strand_id
1 'polypeptide(L)'
;MGLVSISNDAGFTTAGLKTGATLGTLGLYHYPANITDRTIATEFAQFDVATAEGFKSKSTAGVINKINGREQMVFFIGSSTDWSLTSNFLQHAWVHWGTRGLYAGFRRAIFTPQVDDIFLLTPLYDHNTTEFRVRGADLDNHVAWIPKITKKLNTGSSWFMEIGHNGNGNIEETELTQNDESLCKPGAIEYADQVDTPLEFVKPLGSGTDLWPAKMVTYAKDGKYTSDCIENDELMQWFMDSDNLNSFAHISHTFTHMDQNNATYADALREITWNTAWLKSAGLSKAKKYTVDGIIPPAITGLHNGDALRAWADAGIKHVVGDNTRSILLNQCDLPACTVAEWQKFSSGKGDFKDLLVLEKNTNVRHLLSLRHDPFMFHQANMRVDDVADTTVNGVKGQYSLLMAWVDTVVTEFVRLVKWPVVSQKQDELAASFMSRMNRDACKPALSWTIDTTAKTITGVTLSAKDLSCKEKLPVTLPGPVSNVQGATKEQLGSDPLTLWVTLTGKPVTFTLTTPIPLSAA
;
A
#
# COMPACT_ATOMS: atom_id res chain seq x y z
N MET A 1 -19.37 -20.03 13.90
CA MET A 1 -18.36 -19.96 12.83
C MET A 1 -17.07 -20.50 13.40
N GLY A 2 -16.47 -21.47 12.73
CA GLY A 2 -15.19 -22.04 13.09
C GLY A 2 -14.07 -21.00 13.04
N LEU A 3 -13.11 -21.16 13.97
CA LEU A 3 -11.92 -20.33 14.07
C LEU A 3 -10.68 -21.22 14.04
N VAL A 4 -9.58 -20.70 13.48
CA VAL A 4 -8.26 -21.32 13.49
C VAL A 4 -7.23 -20.34 14.03
N SER A 5 -6.22 -20.84 14.75
CA SER A 5 -5.06 -20.06 15.19
C SER A 5 -3.77 -20.87 15.15
N ILE A 6 -2.63 -20.17 15.10
CA ILE A 6 -1.32 -20.79 15.36
C ILE A 6 -1.20 -21.01 16.87
N SER A 7 -1.09 -22.26 17.31
CA SER A 7 -0.94 -22.62 18.73
C SER A 7 0.53 -22.67 19.17
N ASN A 8 1.47 -22.88 18.24
CA ASN A 8 2.90 -22.91 18.49
C ASN A 8 3.68 -22.48 17.24
N ASP A 9 4.56 -21.46 17.35
CA ASP A 9 5.37 -20.93 16.25
C ASP A 9 6.87 -21.27 16.35
N ALA A 10 7.28 -22.11 17.31
CA ALA A 10 8.70 -22.39 17.60
C ALA A 10 9.50 -22.88 16.38
N GLY A 11 8.87 -23.61 15.45
CA GLY A 11 9.49 -24.11 14.24
C GLY A 11 9.68 -23.07 13.12
N PHE A 12 9.13 -21.86 13.27
CA PHE A 12 9.09 -20.83 12.22
C PHE A 12 8.97 -19.42 12.81
N THR A 13 9.70 -19.14 13.89
CA THR A 13 9.64 -17.87 14.63
C THR A 13 9.90 -16.62 13.77
N THR A 14 10.72 -16.74 12.71
CA THR A 14 10.98 -15.65 11.75
C THR A 14 9.74 -15.24 10.93
N ALA A 15 8.70 -16.09 10.91
CA ALA A 15 7.40 -15.75 10.32
C ALA A 15 6.73 -14.59 11.07
N GLY A 16 7.07 -14.36 12.34
CA GLY A 16 6.54 -13.24 13.12
C GLY A 16 5.02 -13.30 13.33
N LEU A 17 4.42 -14.49 13.30
CA LEU A 17 2.99 -14.69 13.58
C LEU A 17 2.74 -14.56 15.10
N LYS A 18 1.58 -14.04 15.48
CA LYS A 18 1.16 -13.99 16.89
C LYS A 18 0.38 -15.26 17.24
N THR A 19 0.92 -16.06 18.15
CA THR A 19 0.28 -17.28 18.63
C THR A 19 -1.05 -16.97 19.33
N GLY A 20 -2.05 -17.83 19.13
CA GLY A 20 -3.40 -17.67 19.69
C GLY A 20 -4.30 -16.66 18.96
N ALA A 21 -3.78 -15.87 18.01
CA ALA A 21 -4.61 -14.98 17.21
C ALA A 21 -5.53 -15.81 16.28
N THR A 22 -6.84 -15.69 16.49
CA THR A 22 -7.85 -16.45 15.74
C THR A 22 -8.28 -15.75 14.45
N LEU A 23 -8.57 -16.56 13.42
CA LEU A 23 -9.18 -16.13 12.15
C LEU A 23 -10.31 -17.10 11.75
N GLY A 24 -11.27 -16.62 10.98
CA GLY A 24 -12.41 -17.42 10.52
C GLY A 24 -12.03 -18.50 9.52
N THR A 25 -12.65 -19.67 9.62
CA THR A 25 -12.48 -20.77 8.65
C THR A 25 -13.59 -20.84 7.60
N LEU A 26 -14.46 -19.84 7.54
CA LEU A 26 -15.60 -19.81 6.60
C LEU A 26 -15.12 -19.97 5.15
N GLY A 27 -15.75 -20.88 4.42
CA GLY A 27 -15.45 -21.18 3.02
C GLY A 27 -14.21 -22.05 2.80
N LEU A 28 -13.41 -22.32 3.85
CA LEU A 28 -12.26 -23.20 3.78
C LEU A 28 -12.63 -24.57 4.34
N TYR A 29 -12.77 -25.58 3.49
CA TYR A 29 -13.05 -26.94 3.94
C TYR A 29 -11.91 -27.47 4.83
N HIS A 30 -12.25 -28.09 5.96
CA HIS A 30 -11.27 -28.57 6.93
C HIS A 30 -11.71 -29.83 7.68
N TYR A 31 -10.74 -30.51 8.29
CA TYR A 31 -10.92 -31.75 9.03
C TYR A 31 -10.31 -31.62 10.44
N PRO A 32 -11.14 -31.42 11.48
CA PRO A 32 -10.71 -31.52 12.87
C PRO A 32 -9.97 -32.83 13.15
N ALA A 33 -8.71 -32.74 13.54
CA ALA A 33 -7.84 -33.90 13.74
C ALA A 33 -7.43 -34.09 15.21
N ASN A 34 -6.96 -35.29 15.54
CA ASN A 34 -6.35 -35.62 16.81
C ASN A 34 -4.98 -36.27 16.56
N ILE A 35 -3.95 -35.82 17.28
CA ILE A 35 -2.62 -36.44 17.23
C ILE A 35 -2.65 -37.77 17.98
N THR A 36 -2.33 -38.87 17.29
CA THR A 36 -2.29 -40.22 17.86
C THR A 36 -0.93 -40.62 18.41
N ASP A 37 0.15 -40.00 17.91
CA ASP A 37 1.52 -40.24 18.37
C ASP A 37 2.28 -38.92 18.50
N ARG A 38 2.43 -38.46 19.74
CA ARG A 38 3.13 -37.20 20.08
C ARG A 38 4.65 -37.33 20.06
N THR A 39 5.19 -38.53 19.89
CA THR A 39 6.65 -38.72 19.78
C THR A 39 7.17 -38.30 18.40
N ILE A 40 6.29 -38.32 17.39
CA ILE A 40 6.62 -37.95 16.01
C ILE A 40 5.89 -36.72 15.50
N ALA A 41 4.81 -36.26 16.16
CA ALA A 41 3.97 -35.16 15.68
C ALA A 41 3.73 -34.10 16.75
N THR A 42 4.01 -32.84 16.40
CA THR A 42 3.80 -31.67 17.24
C THR A 42 2.75 -30.76 16.62
N GLU A 43 1.71 -30.41 17.39
CA GLU A 43 0.71 -29.42 16.95
C GLU A 43 1.34 -28.03 16.81
N PHE A 44 1.03 -27.33 15.71
CA PHE A 44 1.39 -25.92 15.52
C PHE A 44 0.17 -25.03 15.23
N ALA A 45 -0.97 -25.62 14.83
CA ALA A 45 -2.21 -24.90 14.58
C ALA A 45 -3.40 -25.66 15.17
N GLN A 46 -4.41 -24.92 15.63
CA GLN A 46 -5.56 -25.44 16.37
C GLN A 46 -6.86 -24.83 15.85
N PHE A 47 -7.89 -25.66 15.68
CA PHE A 47 -9.28 -25.20 15.51
C PHE A 47 -9.90 -24.96 16.87
N ASP A 48 -10.64 -23.86 17.00
CA ASP A 48 -11.41 -23.57 18.19
C ASP A 48 -12.72 -24.37 18.24
N VAL A 49 -13.43 -24.29 19.37
CA VAL A 49 -14.78 -24.84 19.52
C VAL A 49 -15.73 -24.16 18.53
N ALA A 50 -16.46 -24.96 17.76
CA ALA A 50 -17.44 -24.49 16.79
C ALA A 50 -18.76 -25.23 16.97
N THR A 51 -19.46 -24.94 18.08
CA THR A 51 -20.69 -25.66 18.49
C THR A 51 -21.77 -25.66 17.41
N ALA A 52 -21.92 -24.56 16.68
CA ALA A 52 -22.88 -24.43 15.57
C ALA A 52 -22.57 -25.38 14.39
N GLU A 53 -21.32 -25.84 14.28
CA GLU A 53 -20.84 -26.77 13.25
C GLU A 53 -20.67 -28.20 13.82
N GLY A 54 -21.12 -28.45 15.05
CA GLY A 54 -21.07 -29.76 15.71
C GLY A 54 -19.76 -30.07 16.44
N PHE A 55 -18.77 -29.18 16.40
CA PHE A 55 -17.46 -29.37 17.05
C PHE A 55 -17.45 -28.82 18.47
N LYS A 56 -17.48 -29.72 19.47
CA LYS A 56 -17.65 -29.38 20.90
C LYS A 56 -16.35 -29.16 21.66
N SER A 57 -15.21 -29.46 21.06
CA SER A 57 -13.88 -29.30 21.66
C SER A 57 -12.91 -28.76 20.63
N LYS A 58 -11.85 -28.12 21.12
CA LYS A 58 -10.69 -27.77 20.30
C LYS A 58 -10.11 -29.02 19.65
N SER A 59 -9.53 -28.86 18.47
CA SER A 59 -8.92 -29.95 17.69
C SER A 59 -7.71 -29.46 16.92
N THR A 60 -6.85 -30.39 16.51
CA THR A 60 -5.63 -30.07 15.78
C THR A 60 -5.98 -29.61 14.35
N ALA A 61 -5.47 -28.44 13.96
CA ALA A 61 -5.59 -27.89 12.60
C ALA A 61 -4.31 -28.07 11.77
N GLY A 62 -3.17 -28.31 12.41
CA GLY A 62 -1.92 -28.59 11.71
C GLY A 62 -0.83 -29.15 12.62
N VAL A 63 0.03 -30.00 12.02
CA VAL A 63 1.15 -30.67 12.70
C VAL A 63 2.45 -30.53 11.94
N ILE A 64 3.56 -30.51 12.67
CA ILE A 64 4.90 -30.80 12.14
C ILE A 64 5.25 -32.23 12.56
N ASN A 65 5.50 -33.08 11.59
CA ASN A 65 5.93 -34.46 11.77
C ASN A 65 7.44 -34.58 11.64
N LYS A 66 8.04 -35.44 12.47
CA LYS A 66 9.44 -35.88 12.40
C LYS A 66 9.47 -37.41 12.42
N ILE A 67 9.60 -38.01 11.23
CA ILE A 67 9.48 -39.46 11.04
C ILE A 67 10.79 -39.96 10.46
N ASN A 68 11.61 -40.62 11.28
CA ASN A 68 12.90 -41.20 10.87
C ASN A 68 13.80 -40.20 10.13
N GLY A 69 13.86 -38.96 10.62
CA GLY A 69 14.65 -37.87 10.01
C GLY A 69 13.95 -37.11 8.89
N ARG A 70 12.80 -37.56 8.39
CA ARG A 70 11.96 -36.80 7.45
C ARG A 70 11.07 -35.82 8.22
N GLU A 71 11.13 -34.55 7.85
CA GLU A 71 10.30 -33.50 8.41
C GLU A 71 9.15 -33.16 7.44
N GLN A 72 7.94 -32.94 7.95
CA GLN A 72 6.75 -32.61 7.15
C GLN A 72 5.79 -31.72 7.95
N MET A 73 5.46 -30.54 7.42
CA MET A 73 4.36 -29.71 7.93
C MET A 73 3.06 -30.07 7.20
N VAL A 74 1.97 -30.25 7.95
CA VAL A 74 0.65 -30.62 7.43
C VAL A 74 -0.39 -29.66 7.96
N PHE A 75 -1.25 -29.16 7.07
CA PHE A 75 -2.45 -28.42 7.42
C PHE A 75 -3.68 -29.30 7.14
N PHE A 76 -4.63 -29.31 8.05
CA PHE A 76 -5.91 -30.01 7.91
C PHE A 76 -7.03 -29.05 7.48
N ILE A 77 -6.67 -28.01 6.73
CA ILE A 77 -7.55 -26.99 6.16
C ILE A 77 -7.12 -26.69 4.72
N GLY A 78 -8.09 -26.46 3.84
CA GLY A 78 -7.84 -25.98 2.48
C GLY A 78 -7.19 -24.60 2.46
N SER A 79 -6.58 -24.24 1.32
CA SER A 79 -5.97 -22.93 1.10
C SER A 79 -6.48 -22.30 -0.18
N SER A 80 -6.82 -21.00 -0.11
CA SER A 80 -7.28 -20.19 -1.25
C SER A 80 -6.84 -18.74 -1.06
N THR A 81 -5.60 -18.45 -1.42
CA THR A 81 -4.96 -17.13 -1.20
C THR A 81 -5.54 -16.02 -2.08
N ASP A 82 -6.28 -16.38 -3.11
CA ASP A 82 -7.02 -15.48 -4.00
C ASP A 82 -8.15 -14.71 -3.28
N TRP A 83 -8.81 -15.30 -2.28
CA TRP A 83 -9.89 -14.62 -1.55
C TRP A 83 -9.80 -14.69 -0.02
N SER A 84 -9.06 -15.64 0.55
CA SER A 84 -9.08 -15.88 2.00
C SER A 84 -7.97 -15.12 2.74
N LEU A 85 -8.37 -14.26 3.68
CA LEU A 85 -7.46 -13.69 4.67
C LEU A 85 -6.74 -14.78 5.47
N THR A 86 -7.47 -15.81 5.91
CA THR A 86 -6.93 -16.92 6.70
C THR A 86 -5.84 -17.68 5.94
N SER A 87 -6.03 -17.95 4.64
CA SER A 87 -4.98 -18.58 3.83
C SER A 87 -3.75 -17.70 3.69
N ASN A 88 -3.93 -16.39 3.48
CA ASN A 88 -2.81 -15.44 3.40
C ASN A 88 -2.08 -15.24 4.73
N PHE A 89 -2.73 -15.47 5.87
CA PHE A 89 -2.09 -15.52 7.17
C PHE A 89 -1.30 -16.82 7.38
N LEU A 90 -1.95 -17.98 7.14
CA LEU A 90 -1.36 -19.29 7.41
C LEU A 90 -0.19 -19.63 6.49
N GLN A 91 -0.14 -19.08 5.27
CA GLN A 91 0.95 -19.40 4.33
C GLN A 91 2.34 -19.04 4.86
N HIS A 92 2.44 -17.98 5.67
CA HIS A 92 3.72 -17.54 6.21
C HIS A 92 4.35 -18.56 7.15
N ALA A 93 3.55 -19.40 7.83
CA ALA A 93 4.07 -20.47 8.66
C ALA A 93 4.88 -21.49 7.84
N TRP A 94 4.31 -22.00 6.75
CA TRP A 94 5.00 -23.02 5.94
C TRP A 94 6.12 -22.47 5.09
N VAL A 95 6.01 -21.22 4.59
CA VAL A 95 7.10 -20.56 3.86
C VAL A 95 8.32 -20.42 4.76
N HIS A 96 8.16 -19.88 5.96
CA HIS A 96 9.29 -19.70 6.90
C HIS A 96 9.79 -21.03 7.46
N TRP A 97 8.91 -21.99 7.75
CA TRP A 97 9.32 -23.32 8.19
C TRP A 97 10.11 -24.07 7.11
N GLY A 98 9.58 -24.13 5.88
CA GLY A 98 10.18 -24.86 4.77
C GLY A 98 11.53 -24.29 4.33
N THR A 99 11.68 -22.96 4.43
CA THR A 99 12.93 -22.26 4.12
C THR A 99 13.85 -22.09 5.33
N ARG A 100 13.44 -22.51 6.54
CA ARG A 100 14.13 -22.23 7.81
C ARG A 100 14.43 -20.73 8.02
N GLY A 101 13.57 -19.86 7.47
CA GLY A 101 13.77 -18.40 7.47
C GLY A 101 14.98 -17.92 6.65
N LEU A 102 15.49 -18.75 5.73
CA LEU A 102 16.67 -18.50 4.92
C LEU A 102 16.37 -18.64 3.42
N TYR A 103 16.17 -17.51 2.73
CA TYR A 103 15.72 -17.52 1.33
C TYR A 103 16.15 -16.27 0.56
N ALA A 104 16.26 -16.40 -0.78
CA ALA A 104 16.40 -15.25 -1.68
C ALA A 104 15.03 -14.58 -1.82
N GLY A 105 14.81 -13.52 -1.05
CA GLY A 105 13.53 -12.86 -0.97
C GLY A 105 13.49 -11.83 0.15
N PHE A 106 12.37 -11.12 0.22
CA PHE A 106 12.14 -9.98 1.10
C PHE A 106 10.67 -9.94 1.51
N ARG A 107 10.40 -9.61 2.77
CA ARG A 107 9.04 -9.42 3.31
C ARG A 107 8.91 -8.00 3.86
N ARG A 108 7.93 -7.25 3.36
CA ARG A 108 7.61 -5.90 3.84
C ARG A 108 6.10 -5.68 3.72
N ALA A 109 5.52 -5.08 4.75
CA ALA A 109 4.17 -4.54 4.68
C ALA A 109 4.26 -3.04 4.39
N ILE A 110 3.76 -2.63 3.23
CA ILE A 110 3.63 -1.23 2.82
C ILE A 110 2.17 -0.83 2.94
N PHE A 111 1.90 0.30 3.59
CA PHE A 111 0.54 0.77 3.84
C PHE A 111 0.50 2.30 3.77
N THR A 112 0.37 2.84 2.56
CA THR A 112 0.26 4.27 2.32
C THR A 112 -1.13 4.60 1.77
N PRO A 113 -2.00 5.27 2.55
CA PRO A 113 -3.16 5.95 1.99
C PRO A 113 -2.71 7.17 1.18
N GLN A 114 -3.22 7.27 -0.05
CA GLN A 114 -3.17 8.45 -0.89
C GLN A 114 -4.53 9.16 -0.78
N VAL A 115 -4.50 10.47 -0.47
CA VAL A 115 -5.71 11.29 -0.38
C VAL A 115 -5.73 12.28 -1.53
N ASP A 116 -6.66 12.07 -2.44
CA ASP A 116 -6.86 12.85 -3.65
C ASP A 116 -7.67 14.12 -3.36
N ASP A 117 -7.74 15.02 -4.34
CA ASP A 117 -8.58 16.21 -4.35
C ASP A 117 -8.30 17.29 -3.29
N ILE A 118 -7.10 17.33 -2.69
CA ILE A 118 -6.79 18.42 -1.75
C ILE A 118 -6.89 19.77 -2.47
N PHE A 119 -7.55 20.73 -1.81
CA PHE A 119 -7.98 22.06 -2.27
C PHE A 119 -9.29 22.13 -3.07
N LEU A 120 -9.83 21.01 -3.57
CA LEU A 120 -11.10 21.01 -4.31
C LEU A 120 -12.34 20.97 -3.39
N LEU A 121 -13.46 21.44 -3.93
CA LEU A 121 -14.81 21.14 -3.44
C LEU A 121 -15.30 19.83 -4.06
N THR A 122 -15.88 18.94 -3.25
CA THR A 122 -16.49 17.69 -3.74
C THR A 122 -17.94 17.58 -3.28
N PRO A 123 -18.91 17.29 -4.16
CA PRO A 123 -20.28 17.01 -3.78
C PRO A 123 -20.38 15.77 -2.87
N LEU A 124 -21.13 15.87 -1.77
CA LEU A 124 -21.37 14.72 -0.89
C LEU A 124 -22.42 13.79 -1.51
N TYR A 125 -22.15 12.49 -1.55
CA TYR A 125 -23.04 11.52 -2.21
C TYR A 125 -24.47 11.50 -1.62
N ASP A 126 -24.60 11.52 -0.29
CA ASP A 126 -25.89 11.44 0.41
C ASP A 126 -26.62 12.80 0.50
N HIS A 127 -25.93 13.89 0.19
CA HIS A 127 -26.44 15.26 0.14
C HIS A 127 -25.80 15.97 -1.06
N ASN A 128 -26.17 15.58 -2.28
CA ASN A 128 -25.50 16.04 -3.52
C ASN A 128 -25.62 17.54 -3.82
N THR A 129 -26.42 18.28 -3.05
CA THR A 129 -26.48 19.75 -3.06
C THR A 129 -25.52 20.40 -2.06
N THR A 130 -24.78 19.61 -1.29
CA THR A 130 -23.80 20.06 -0.31
C THR A 130 -22.42 19.66 -0.77
N GLU A 131 -21.60 20.66 -1.05
CA GLU A 131 -20.18 20.47 -1.32
C GLU A 131 -19.40 20.48 -0.01
N PHE A 132 -18.32 19.71 0.02
CA PHE A 132 -17.39 19.70 1.14
C PHE A 132 -15.97 19.93 0.64
N ARG A 133 -15.24 20.76 1.39
CA ARG A 133 -13.82 21.02 1.23
C ARG A 133 -13.15 20.81 2.58
N VAL A 134 -12.08 20.03 2.62
CA VAL A 134 -11.33 19.75 3.85
C VAL A 134 -10.81 21.05 4.45
N ARG A 135 -10.92 21.20 5.77
CA ARG A 135 -10.50 22.41 6.50
C ARG A 135 -9.21 22.16 7.26
N GLY A 136 -8.50 23.23 7.61
CA GLY A 136 -7.34 23.14 8.51
C GLY A 136 -7.67 22.42 9.83
N ALA A 137 -8.85 22.66 10.40
CA ALA A 137 -9.29 21.98 11.63
C ALA A 137 -9.49 20.44 11.45
N ASP A 138 -9.93 19.99 10.28
CA ASP A 138 -9.97 18.56 9.98
C ASP A 138 -8.54 17.98 9.95
N LEU A 139 -7.61 18.69 9.30
CA LEU A 139 -6.21 18.28 9.23
C LEU A 139 -5.49 18.32 10.59
N ASP A 140 -5.77 19.29 11.45
CA ASP A 140 -5.25 19.34 12.83
C ASP A 140 -5.63 18.08 13.61
N ASN A 141 -6.87 17.62 13.46
CA ASN A 141 -7.33 16.37 14.05
C ASN A 141 -6.55 15.16 13.51
N HIS A 142 -6.24 15.12 12.19
CA HIS A 142 -5.37 14.09 11.61
C HIS A 142 -3.94 14.16 12.13
N VAL A 143 -3.33 15.35 12.19
CA VAL A 143 -1.99 15.56 12.74
C VAL A 143 -1.91 15.09 14.19
N ALA A 144 -2.91 15.41 15.01
CA ALA A 144 -2.97 14.96 16.41
C ALA A 144 -3.22 13.44 16.55
N TRP A 145 -3.85 12.81 15.56
CA TRP A 145 -4.16 11.38 15.55
C TRP A 145 -3.01 10.51 15.01
N ILE A 146 -2.21 10.98 14.05
CA ILE A 146 -1.10 10.24 13.43
C ILE A 146 -0.14 9.61 14.48
N PRO A 147 0.31 10.33 15.53
CA PRO A 147 1.15 9.74 16.57
C PRO A 147 0.44 8.66 17.40
N LYS A 148 -0.89 8.76 17.57
CA LYS A 148 -1.70 7.79 18.34
C LYS A 148 -1.80 6.47 17.58
N ILE A 149 -2.10 6.53 16.27
CA ILE A 149 -2.17 5.33 15.44
C ILE A 149 -0.79 4.70 15.22
N THR A 150 0.25 5.51 15.01
CA THR A 150 1.63 5.01 14.86
C THR A 150 2.12 4.26 16.10
N LYS A 151 1.71 4.67 17.30
CA LYS A 151 2.00 3.96 18.56
C LYS A 151 1.33 2.58 18.67
N LYS A 152 0.26 2.32 17.91
CA LYS A 152 -0.39 0.99 17.85
C LYS A 152 0.38 0.01 16.96
N LEU A 153 1.21 0.51 16.04
CA LEU A 153 1.98 -0.32 15.12
C LEU A 153 3.10 -1.09 15.84
N ASN A 154 3.52 -2.21 15.25
CA ASN A 154 4.66 -2.97 15.79
C ASN A 154 5.96 -2.14 15.70
N THR A 155 6.93 -2.44 16.58
CA THR A 155 8.25 -1.79 16.57
C THR A 155 8.89 -1.79 15.19
N GLY A 156 9.57 -0.70 14.83
CA GLY A 156 10.21 -0.52 13.52
C GLY A 156 9.28 0.02 12.44
N SER A 157 8.00 0.24 12.75
CA SER A 157 7.05 0.86 11.82
C SER A 157 7.33 2.35 11.65
N SER A 158 7.02 2.87 10.46
CA SER A 158 7.10 4.29 10.13
C SER A 158 5.99 4.61 9.14
N TRP A 159 4.93 5.27 9.62
CA TRP A 159 3.71 5.46 8.84
C TRP A 159 3.40 6.94 8.63
N PHE A 160 2.93 7.26 7.43
CA PHE A 160 2.41 8.57 7.03
C PHE A 160 1.38 8.40 5.90
N MET A 161 0.58 9.44 5.68
CA MET A 161 -0.32 9.58 4.52
C MET A 161 0.33 10.45 3.46
N GLU A 162 0.04 10.17 2.20
CA GLU A 162 0.42 11.00 1.06
C GLU A 162 -0.81 11.70 0.51
N ILE A 163 -0.71 12.97 0.14
CA ILE A 163 -1.84 13.80 -0.26
C ILE A 163 -1.59 14.44 -1.64
N GLY A 164 -2.58 14.33 -2.52
CA GLY A 164 -2.61 14.81 -3.89
C GLY A 164 -3.27 16.17 -4.00
N HIS A 165 -2.58 17.16 -4.59
CA HIS A 165 -3.03 18.55 -4.60
C HIS A 165 -3.51 19.01 -5.98
N ASN A 166 -4.55 19.83 -5.99
CA ASN A 166 -5.09 20.52 -7.16
C ASN A 166 -4.99 22.03 -6.98
N GLY A 167 -4.01 22.66 -7.62
CA GLY A 167 -3.72 24.07 -7.41
C GLY A 167 -4.84 25.02 -7.82
N ASN A 168 -5.71 24.64 -8.76
CA ASN A 168 -6.82 25.50 -9.17
C ASN A 168 -7.82 25.73 -8.04
N GLY A 169 -8.09 24.71 -7.22
CA GLY A 169 -9.01 24.84 -6.07
C GLY A 169 -8.51 25.78 -4.98
N ASN A 170 -7.21 26.07 -4.93
CA ASN A 170 -6.68 27.14 -4.09
C ASN A 170 -7.02 28.53 -4.66
N ILE A 171 -6.92 28.68 -5.98
CA ILE A 171 -7.23 29.94 -6.66
C ILE A 171 -8.73 30.22 -6.61
N GLU A 172 -9.57 29.22 -6.93
CA GLU A 172 -11.03 29.29 -6.85
C GLU A 172 -11.50 29.70 -5.46
N GLU A 173 -10.99 29.06 -4.40
CA GLU A 173 -11.38 29.38 -3.03
C GLU A 173 -11.03 30.83 -2.65
N THR A 174 -9.85 31.32 -3.04
CA THR A 174 -9.48 32.71 -2.79
C THR A 174 -10.43 33.67 -3.51
N GLU A 175 -10.76 33.42 -4.79
CA GLU A 175 -11.68 34.28 -5.54
C GLU A 175 -13.08 34.30 -4.91
N LEU A 176 -13.58 33.14 -4.49
CA LEU A 176 -14.87 32.99 -3.83
C LEU A 176 -14.95 33.70 -2.48
N THR A 177 -13.94 33.52 -1.63
CA THR A 177 -13.96 33.99 -0.23
C THR A 177 -13.60 35.47 -0.10
N GLN A 178 -12.69 35.97 -0.93
CA GLN A 178 -12.28 37.38 -0.90
C GLN A 178 -13.22 38.28 -1.69
N ASN A 179 -14.04 37.72 -2.58
CA ASN A 179 -14.96 38.45 -3.45
C ASN A 179 -14.22 39.56 -4.24
N ASP A 180 -12.99 39.25 -4.67
CA ASP A 180 -12.10 40.14 -5.43
C ASP A 180 -11.37 39.36 -6.54
N GLU A 181 -11.99 39.29 -7.71
CA GLU A 181 -11.43 38.69 -8.93
C GLU A 181 -10.11 39.37 -9.40
N SER A 182 -9.76 40.54 -8.85
CA SER A 182 -8.52 41.22 -9.17
C SER A 182 -7.32 40.70 -8.37
N LEU A 183 -7.58 40.01 -7.25
CA LEU A 183 -6.57 39.44 -6.38
C LEU A 183 -5.79 38.30 -7.05
N CYS A 184 -6.52 37.43 -7.77
CA CYS A 184 -6.00 36.21 -8.36
C CYS A 184 -5.77 36.28 -9.86
N LYS A 185 -5.37 37.43 -10.42
CA LYS A 185 -5.15 37.58 -11.87
C LYS A 185 -4.24 36.48 -12.44
N PRO A 186 -4.64 35.83 -13.55
CA PRO A 186 -5.76 36.17 -14.45
C PRO A 186 -7.14 35.55 -14.09
N GLY A 187 -7.24 34.95 -12.92
CA GLY A 187 -8.36 34.18 -12.39
C GLY A 187 -8.11 32.67 -12.44
N ALA A 188 -8.93 31.90 -11.73
CA ALA A 188 -8.93 30.45 -11.82
C ALA A 188 -9.14 29.97 -13.27
N ILE A 189 -8.71 28.74 -13.54
CA ILE A 189 -8.91 28.11 -14.84
C ILE A 189 -10.30 27.48 -14.85
N GLU A 190 -11.16 28.05 -15.68
CA GLU A 190 -12.55 27.62 -15.85
C GLU A 190 -12.80 27.14 -17.28
N TYR A 191 -13.57 26.08 -17.42
CA TYR A 191 -14.01 25.54 -18.71
C TYR A 191 -15.38 24.86 -18.57
N ALA A 192 -16.04 24.62 -19.70
CA ALA A 192 -17.33 23.92 -19.70
C ALA A 192 -17.17 22.46 -19.28
N ASP A 193 -18.23 21.90 -18.69
CA ASP A 193 -18.28 20.50 -18.23
C ASP A 193 -17.77 19.52 -19.29
N GLN A 194 -16.97 18.57 -18.81
CA GLN A 194 -16.42 17.51 -19.66
C GLN A 194 -17.49 16.44 -19.90
N VAL A 195 -17.49 15.88 -21.11
CA VAL A 195 -18.31 14.70 -21.40
C VAL A 195 -17.47 13.47 -21.08
N ASP A 196 -17.90 12.72 -20.08
CA ASP A 196 -17.25 11.47 -19.68
C ASP A 196 -17.18 10.49 -20.85
N THR A 197 -15.99 9.91 -21.06
CA THR A 197 -15.83 8.82 -22.02
C THR A 197 -16.17 7.48 -21.37
N PRO A 198 -16.51 6.44 -22.15
CA PRO A 198 -16.54 5.08 -21.63
C PRO A 198 -15.21 4.71 -20.94
N LEU A 199 -15.28 3.87 -19.91
CA LEU A 199 -14.08 3.35 -19.26
C LEU A 199 -13.18 2.63 -20.29
N GLU A 200 -11.87 2.83 -20.17
CA GLU A 200 -10.85 2.32 -21.11
C GLU A 200 -10.91 2.88 -22.53
N PHE A 201 -11.51 4.07 -22.70
CA PHE A 201 -11.48 4.79 -23.96
C PHE A 201 -10.03 5.07 -24.41
N VAL A 202 -9.68 4.54 -25.60
CA VAL A 202 -8.41 4.81 -26.26
C VAL A 202 -8.59 5.97 -27.23
N LYS A 203 -8.03 7.13 -26.88
CA LYS A 203 -8.14 8.32 -27.72
C LYS A 203 -7.38 8.14 -29.04
N PRO A 204 -7.99 8.45 -30.21
CA PRO A 204 -7.23 8.65 -31.44
C PRO A 204 -6.15 9.73 -31.26
N LEU A 205 -4.91 9.42 -31.61
CA LEU A 205 -3.80 10.37 -31.44
C LEU A 205 -4.00 11.63 -32.27
N GLY A 206 -3.73 12.79 -31.68
CA GLY A 206 -3.90 14.09 -32.32
C GLY A 206 -5.35 14.58 -32.40
N SER A 207 -6.34 13.82 -31.92
CA SER A 207 -7.71 14.29 -31.77
C SER A 207 -7.95 14.97 -30.42
N GLY A 208 -9.18 15.46 -30.23
CA GLY A 208 -9.60 16.20 -29.04
C GLY A 208 -9.76 17.69 -29.34
N THR A 209 -10.20 18.45 -28.35
CA THR A 209 -10.32 19.91 -28.44
C THR A 209 -9.86 20.49 -27.12
N ASP A 210 -9.01 21.53 -27.18
CA ASP A 210 -8.53 22.22 -25.99
C ASP A 210 -9.74 22.81 -25.23
N LEU A 211 -9.85 22.52 -23.93
CA LEU A 211 -10.84 23.17 -23.06
C LEU A 211 -10.23 24.32 -22.27
N TRP A 212 -8.92 24.29 -22.01
CA TRP A 212 -8.25 25.39 -21.33
C TRP A 212 -8.43 26.71 -22.11
N PRO A 213 -8.63 27.85 -21.43
CA PRO A 213 -8.75 29.12 -22.11
C PRO A 213 -7.51 29.43 -22.94
N ALA A 214 -7.67 29.78 -24.23
CA ALA A 214 -6.56 29.95 -25.17
C ALA A 214 -5.48 30.97 -24.75
N LYS A 215 -5.80 31.89 -23.83
CA LYS A 215 -4.87 32.86 -23.24
C LYS A 215 -3.91 32.25 -22.20
N MET A 216 -4.25 31.08 -21.63
CA MET A 216 -3.54 30.43 -20.53
C MET A 216 -2.52 29.43 -21.06
N VAL A 217 -1.40 29.91 -21.60
CA VAL A 217 -0.45 29.05 -22.30
C VAL A 217 0.60 28.48 -21.34
N THR A 218 1.19 29.31 -20.47
CA THR A 218 2.21 28.91 -19.51
C THR A 218 1.98 29.56 -18.16
N TYR A 219 2.24 28.83 -17.07
CA TYR A 219 2.14 29.39 -15.73
C TYR A 219 3.01 30.64 -15.55
N ALA A 220 4.28 30.59 -16.00
CA ALA A 220 5.24 31.68 -15.76
C ALA A 220 4.83 33.02 -16.37
N LYS A 221 4.09 33.01 -17.49
CA LYS A 221 3.66 34.21 -18.21
C LYS A 221 2.20 34.55 -17.92
N ASP A 222 1.35 33.54 -17.91
CA ASP A 222 -0.08 33.72 -18.01
C ASP A 222 -0.79 33.37 -16.69
N GLY A 223 -0.17 32.58 -15.80
CA GLY A 223 -0.80 32.06 -14.57
C GLY A 223 0.02 32.27 -13.30
N LYS A 224 0.97 33.20 -13.27
CA LYS A 224 1.84 33.41 -12.11
C LYS A 224 1.08 34.17 -11.02
N TYR A 225 0.30 33.42 -10.25
CA TYR A 225 -0.43 33.96 -9.10
C TYR A 225 0.54 34.58 -8.07
N THR A 226 0.11 35.68 -7.46
CA THR A 226 0.86 36.35 -6.40
C THR A 226 0.86 35.51 -5.13
N SER A 227 1.81 35.78 -4.22
CA SER A 227 1.72 35.25 -2.85
C SER A 227 0.36 35.60 -2.25
N ASP A 228 -0.08 36.84 -2.40
CA ASP A 228 -1.35 37.29 -1.83
C ASP A 228 -2.54 36.46 -2.36
N CYS A 229 -2.58 36.08 -3.63
CA CYS A 229 -3.63 35.19 -4.13
C CYS A 229 -3.58 33.79 -3.50
N ILE A 230 -2.38 33.19 -3.42
CA ILE A 230 -2.21 31.83 -2.91
C ILE A 230 -2.48 31.78 -1.40
N GLU A 231 -2.00 32.77 -0.66
CA GLU A 231 -1.97 32.83 0.81
C GLU A 231 -3.29 33.30 1.43
N ASN A 232 -4.28 33.77 0.65
CA ASN A 232 -5.60 34.17 1.17
C ASN A 232 -6.60 33.01 1.34
N ASP A 233 -6.20 31.78 0.99
CA ASP A 233 -6.94 30.55 1.30
C ASP A 233 -6.50 30.01 2.68
N GLU A 234 -7.44 29.86 3.61
CA GLU A 234 -7.17 29.37 4.97
C GLU A 234 -6.51 27.98 4.97
N LEU A 235 -6.87 27.10 4.03
CA LEU A 235 -6.25 25.78 3.91
C LEU A 235 -4.80 25.90 3.44
N MET A 236 -4.50 26.84 2.55
CA MET A 236 -3.12 27.10 2.13
C MET A 236 -2.29 27.67 3.28
N GLN A 237 -2.83 28.63 4.03
CA GLN A 237 -2.17 29.17 5.23
C GLN A 237 -1.80 28.04 6.21
N TRP A 238 -2.69 27.05 6.37
CA TRP A 238 -2.41 25.87 7.20
C TRP A 238 -1.19 25.08 6.71
N PHE A 239 -1.06 24.86 5.40
CA PHE A 239 0.09 24.18 4.80
C PHE A 239 1.38 25.02 4.73
N MET A 240 1.31 26.34 4.87
CA MET A 240 2.49 27.20 4.95
C MET A 240 3.26 27.01 6.26
N ASP A 241 2.59 26.54 7.32
CA ASP A 241 3.26 26.10 8.53
C ASP A 241 4.11 24.85 8.24
N SER A 242 5.39 24.89 8.62
CA SER A 242 6.32 23.83 8.26
C SER A 242 6.07 22.51 9.01
N ASP A 243 5.52 22.56 10.22
CA ASP A 243 5.21 21.36 11.00
C ASP A 243 3.97 20.66 10.45
N ASN A 244 2.97 21.45 10.05
CA ASN A 244 1.79 20.99 9.33
C ASN A 244 2.14 20.37 7.99
N LEU A 245 2.91 21.09 7.15
CA LEU A 245 3.42 20.58 5.86
C LEU A 245 4.12 19.23 6.05
N ASN A 246 5.05 19.16 7.01
CA ASN A 246 5.87 17.95 7.17
C ASN A 246 5.18 16.79 7.89
N SER A 247 3.91 16.94 8.25
CA SER A 247 3.08 15.85 8.78
C SER A 247 2.62 14.88 7.68
N PHE A 248 2.65 15.30 6.41
CA PHE A 248 2.21 14.50 5.26
C PHE A 248 3.34 14.30 4.23
N ALA A 249 3.09 13.41 3.26
CA ALA A 249 3.79 13.42 1.97
C ALA A 249 2.92 14.09 0.91
N HIS A 250 3.54 14.67 -0.13
CA HIS A 250 2.84 15.52 -1.10
C HIS A 250 3.13 15.07 -2.53
N ILE A 251 2.10 15.07 -3.36
CA ILE A 251 2.16 14.75 -4.79
C ILE A 251 1.20 15.63 -5.59
N SER A 252 1.47 15.81 -6.88
CA SER A 252 0.54 16.49 -7.79
C SER A 252 -0.65 15.58 -8.12
N HIS A 253 -1.85 16.16 -8.12
CA HIS A 253 -3.07 15.54 -8.64
C HIS A 253 -3.63 16.29 -9.86
N THR A 254 -2.74 16.90 -10.66
CA THR A 254 -3.06 17.86 -11.76
C THR A 254 -3.58 19.20 -11.26
N PHE A 255 -3.70 20.20 -12.14
CA PHE A 255 -3.99 21.56 -11.70
C PHE A 255 -5.48 21.76 -11.45
N THR A 256 -6.33 21.44 -12.43
CA THR A 256 -7.78 21.67 -12.38
C THR A 256 -8.60 20.40 -12.19
N HIS A 257 -7.94 19.24 -12.08
CA HIS A 257 -8.61 17.94 -12.05
C HIS A 257 -9.38 17.63 -13.37
N MET A 258 -8.83 18.07 -14.50
CA MET A 258 -9.40 17.76 -15.81
C MET A 258 -9.33 16.26 -16.15
N ASP A 259 -10.45 15.62 -16.55
CA ASP A 259 -10.44 14.26 -17.14
C ASP A 259 -9.59 14.25 -18.42
N GLN A 260 -8.64 13.33 -18.48
CA GLN A 260 -7.65 13.26 -19.55
C GLN A 260 -7.87 12.13 -20.56
N ASN A 261 -8.98 11.41 -20.51
CA ASN A 261 -9.30 10.34 -21.47
C ASN A 261 -9.42 10.88 -22.90
N ASN A 262 -10.06 12.04 -23.10
CA ASN A 262 -10.19 12.69 -24.41
C ASN A 262 -9.49 14.06 -24.50
N ALA A 263 -8.72 14.45 -23.49
CA ALA A 263 -7.97 15.71 -23.49
C ALA A 263 -6.91 15.77 -24.59
N THR A 264 -6.57 16.98 -25.03
CA THR A 264 -5.46 17.19 -25.98
C THR A 264 -4.11 17.10 -25.27
N TYR A 265 -3.03 17.00 -26.05
CA TYR A 265 -1.67 17.13 -25.52
C TYR A 265 -1.46 18.46 -24.79
N ALA A 266 -2.01 19.56 -25.33
CA ALA A 266 -1.79 20.89 -24.81
C ALA A 266 -2.44 21.08 -23.44
N ASP A 267 -3.69 20.62 -23.28
CA ASP A 267 -4.39 20.60 -21.99
C ASP A 267 -3.65 19.73 -20.97
N ALA A 268 -3.35 18.48 -21.32
CA ALA A 268 -2.65 17.57 -20.42
C ALA A 268 -1.26 18.11 -20.01
N LEU A 269 -0.54 18.82 -20.90
CA LEU A 269 0.73 19.45 -20.54
C LEU A 269 0.55 20.61 -19.56
N ARG A 270 -0.49 21.42 -19.75
CA ARG A 270 -0.82 22.53 -18.84
C ARG A 270 -1.19 22.01 -17.46
N GLU A 271 -2.03 20.99 -17.37
CA GLU A 271 -2.40 20.31 -16.12
C GLU A 271 -1.18 19.98 -15.25
N ILE A 272 -0.14 19.38 -15.85
CA ILE A 272 1.04 18.98 -15.11
C ILE A 272 1.95 20.17 -14.79
N THR A 273 2.25 20.99 -15.81
CA THR A 273 3.26 22.05 -15.67
C THR A 273 2.77 23.19 -14.79
N TRP A 274 1.48 23.52 -14.82
CA TRP A 274 0.89 24.53 -13.96
C TRP A 274 0.84 24.06 -12.51
N ASN A 275 0.41 22.83 -12.24
CA ASN A 275 0.39 22.32 -10.87
C ASN A 275 1.80 22.21 -10.28
N THR A 276 2.78 21.78 -11.07
CA THR A 276 4.19 21.75 -10.65
C THR A 276 4.71 23.14 -10.30
N ALA A 277 4.35 24.16 -11.10
CA ALA A 277 4.77 25.52 -10.85
C ALA A 277 4.07 26.12 -9.60
N TRP A 278 2.77 25.85 -9.43
CA TRP A 278 1.99 26.26 -8.26
C TRP A 278 2.51 25.59 -6.98
N LEU A 279 2.72 24.26 -6.97
CA LEU A 279 3.29 23.52 -5.83
C LEU A 279 4.62 24.12 -5.37
N LYS A 280 5.43 24.61 -6.33
CA LYS A 280 6.69 25.30 -6.05
C LYS A 280 6.48 26.71 -5.49
N SER A 281 5.58 27.51 -6.07
CA SER A 281 5.31 28.87 -5.59
C SER A 281 4.63 28.89 -4.23
N ALA A 282 3.70 27.97 -3.98
CA ALA A 282 3.01 27.76 -2.71
C ALA A 282 3.92 27.16 -1.62
N GLY A 283 5.13 26.70 -1.97
CA GLY A 283 6.08 26.14 -1.02
C GLY A 283 5.82 24.68 -0.63
N LEU A 284 4.74 24.06 -1.11
CA LEU A 284 4.40 22.65 -0.87
C LEU A 284 5.52 21.70 -1.34
N SER A 285 6.19 22.03 -2.45
CA SER A 285 7.31 21.23 -2.96
C SER A 285 8.57 21.25 -2.06
N LYS A 286 8.57 22.03 -0.97
CA LYS A 286 9.66 22.06 0.02
C LYS A 286 9.46 21.04 1.15
N ALA A 287 8.33 20.31 1.15
CA ALA A 287 8.07 19.26 2.13
C ALA A 287 9.19 18.22 2.15
N LYS A 288 9.48 17.68 3.35
CA LYS A 288 10.47 16.60 3.52
C LYS A 288 10.13 15.36 2.69
N LYS A 289 8.84 15.12 2.43
CA LYS A 289 8.34 14.03 1.60
C LYS A 289 7.53 14.61 0.44
N TYR A 290 8.18 14.79 -0.70
CA TYR A 290 7.56 15.29 -1.92
C TYR A 290 7.90 14.34 -3.07
N THR A 291 6.91 13.98 -3.87
CA THR A 291 7.09 13.24 -5.11
C THR A 291 7.12 14.21 -6.28
N VAL A 292 8.23 14.20 -7.02
CA VAL A 292 8.53 15.18 -8.08
C VAL A 292 8.22 14.68 -9.48
N ASP A 293 8.44 13.39 -9.74
CA ASP A 293 8.34 12.78 -11.07
C ASP A 293 7.19 11.75 -11.15
N GLY A 294 6.15 11.99 -10.35
CA GLY A 294 4.94 11.22 -10.38
C GLY A 294 3.70 12.04 -10.07
N ILE A 295 2.55 11.54 -10.52
CA ILE A 295 1.24 12.12 -10.25
C ILE A 295 0.26 11.03 -9.83
N ILE A 296 -0.80 11.46 -9.16
CA ILE A 296 -2.07 10.73 -9.16
C ILE A 296 -2.87 11.26 -10.35
N PRO A 297 -3.19 10.46 -11.38
CA PRO A 297 -4.00 10.96 -12.50
C PRO A 297 -5.43 11.29 -12.04
N PRO A 298 -6.03 12.39 -12.52
CA PRO A 298 -7.34 12.85 -12.04
C PRO A 298 -8.40 11.81 -12.42
N ALA A 299 -9.13 11.30 -11.42
CA ALA A 299 -10.04 10.16 -11.56
C ALA A 299 -9.45 8.93 -12.28
N ILE A 300 -8.12 8.74 -12.26
CA ILE A 300 -7.42 7.65 -12.96
C ILE A 300 -7.68 7.68 -14.49
N THR A 301 -7.74 8.87 -15.07
CA THR A 301 -8.02 9.11 -16.50
C THR A 301 -6.73 9.36 -17.29
N GLY A 302 -6.80 9.31 -18.62
CA GLY A 302 -5.67 9.58 -19.52
C GLY A 302 -4.66 8.43 -19.71
N LEU A 303 -4.81 7.33 -18.94
CA LEU A 303 -3.96 6.14 -19.03
C LEU A 303 -4.02 5.41 -20.39
N HIS A 304 -5.04 5.72 -21.20
CA HIS A 304 -5.20 5.23 -22.57
C HIS A 304 -5.16 6.35 -23.63
N ASN A 305 -4.80 7.57 -23.23
CA ASN A 305 -4.61 8.71 -24.12
C ASN A 305 -3.11 8.93 -24.36
N GLY A 306 -2.61 8.47 -25.51
CA GLY A 306 -1.18 8.57 -25.83
C GLY A 306 -0.64 10.00 -25.88
N ASP A 307 -1.50 11.00 -26.18
CA ASP A 307 -1.09 12.40 -26.13
C ASP A 307 -0.94 12.90 -24.69
N ALA A 308 -1.83 12.49 -23.77
CA ALA A 308 -1.70 12.83 -22.35
C ALA A 308 -0.47 12.17 -21.74
N LEU A 309 -0.25 10.86 -22.00
CA LEU A 309 0.95 10.15 -21.57
C LEU A 309 2.24 10.81 -22.10
N ARG A 310 2.24 11.30 -23.35
CA ARG A 310 3.36 12.07 -23.90
C ARG A 310 3.54 13.39 -23.15
N ALA A 311 2.47 14.13 -22.88
CA ALA A 311 2.54 15.39 -22.14
C ALA A 311 3.09 15.21 -20.73
N TRP A 312 2.68 14.14 -20.03
CA TRP A 312 3.21 13.78 -18.72
C TRP A 312 4.72 13.52 -18.78
N ALA A 313 5.15 12.70 -19.74
CA ALA A 313 6.56 12.38 -19.94
C ALA A 313 7.40 13.63 -20.28
N ASP A 314 6.90 14.50 -21.16
CA ASP A 314 7.56 15.75 -21.54
C ASP A 314 7.65 16.74 -20.36
N ALA A 315 6.70 16.69 -19.43
CA ALA A 315 6.72 17.44 -18.18
C ALA A 315 7.60 16.81 -17.08
N GLY A 316 8.22 15.66 -17.34
CA GLY A 316 9.13 14.97 -16.43
C GLY A 316 8.46 13.94 -15.51
N ILE A 317 7.18 13.62 -15.72
CA ILE A 317 6.48 12.55 -15.00
C ILE A 317 6.88 11.20 -15.58
N LYS A 318 7.28 10.29 -14.70
CA LYS A 318 7.74 8.94 -15.07
C LYS A 318 6.84 7.84 -14.54
N HIS A 319 6.05 8.13 -13.50
CA HIS A 319 5.27 7.13 -12.79
C HIS A 319 3.92 7.68 -12.38
N VAL A 320 2.91 6.85 -12.45
CA VAL A 320 1.54 7.17 -12.02
C VAL A 320 0.97 6.01 -11.23
N VAL A 321 -0.09 6.27 -10.47
CA VAL A 321 -0.92 5.22 -9.88
C VAL A 321 -2.06 4.86 -10.84
N GLY A 322 -2.50 3.60 -10.81
CA GLY A 322 -3.64 3.10 -11.56
C GLY A 322 -4.80 2.72 -10.64
N ASP A 323 -5.71 1.87 -11.13
CA ASP A 323 -6.86 1.38 -10.37
C ASP A 323 -6.95 -0.16 -10.49
N ASN A 324 -6.87 -0.84 -9.36
CA ASN A 324 -6.87 -2.30 -9.29
C ASN A 324 -8.23 -2.93 -9.64
N THR A 325 -9.33 -2.16 -9.68
CA THR A 325 -10.62 -2.65 -10.19
C THR A 325 -10.63 -2.77 -11.72
N ARG A 326 -9.67 -2.11 -12.39
CA ARG A 326 -9.52 -2.06 -13.85
C ARG A 326 -8.37 -2.94 -14.28
N SER A 327 -8.68 -4.19 -14.65
CA SER A 327 -7.67 -5.20 -14.95
C SER A 327 -6.68 -4.81 -16.05
N ILE A 328 -7.06 -3.91 -16.97
CA ILE A 328 -6.17 -3.40 -18.02
C ILE A 328 -4.98 -2.59 -17.47
N LEU A 329 -5.14 -2.01 -16.28
CA LEU A 329 -4.13 -1.20 -15.59
C LEU A 329 -3.23 -2.03 -14.65
N LEU A 330 -3.49 -3.33 -14.53
CA LEU A 330 -2.64 -4.27 -13.80
C LEU A 330 -1.62 -4.92 -14.74
N ASN A 331 -0.52 -5.43 -14.17
CA ASN A 331 0.40 -6.30 -14.91
C ASN A 331 -0.37 -7.51 -15.48
N GLN A 332 -0.32 -7.71 -16.81
CA GLN A 332 -1.12 -8.69 -17.57
C GLN A 332 -0.68 -10.17 -17.40
N CYS A 333 -0.42 -10.61 -16.18
CA CYS A 333 -0.28 -12.02 -15.78
C CYS A 333 -1.03 -12.19 -14.45
N ASP A 334 -2.20 -12.83 -14.37
CA ASP A 334 -2.29 -14.30 -14.18
C ASP A 334 -3.72 -14.94 -14.35
N LEU A 335 -4.54 -14.50 -15.33
CA LEU A 335 -5.65 -15.20 -16.07
C LEU A 335 -7.02 -14.45 -16.08
N PRO A 336 -7.76 -14.40 -17.22
CA PRO A 336 -9.10 -13.81 -17.35
C PRO A 336 -10.20 -14.37 -16.45
N ALA A 337 -9.99 -15.54 -15.84
CA ALA A 337 -10.95 -16.12 -14.89
C ALA A 337 -10.89 -15.44 -13.51
N CYS A 338 -9.75 -14.83 -13.15
CA CYS A 338 -9.57 -14.08 -11.90
C CYS A 338 -10.40 -12.78 -11.91
N THR A 339 -10.45 -12.10 -13.05
CA THR A 339 -11.07 -10.78 -13.23
C THR A 339 -12.61 -10.84 -13.28
N VAL A 340 -13.20 -11.89 -13.86
CA VAL A 340 -14.68 -12.06 -13.92
C VAL A 340 -15.27 -12.42 -12.55
N ALA A 341 -14.49 -13.09 -11.68
CA ALA A 341 -14.94 -13.49 -10.34
C ALA A 341 -14.94 -12.33 -9.32
N GLU A 342 -14.01 -11.36 -9.45
CA GLU A 342 -14.01 -10.15 -8.61
C GLU A 342 -15.20 -9.23 -8.97
N TRP A 343 -15.41 -8.95 -10.25
CA TRP A 343 -16.50 -8.08 -10.71
C TRP A 343 -17.91 -8.59 -10.31
N GLN A 344 -18.16 -9.89 -10.42
CA GLN A 344 -19.44 -10.49 -10.03
C GLN A 344 -19.74 -10.42 -8.53
N LYS A 345 -18.74 -10.07 -7.70
CA LYS A 345 -18.84 -10.09 -6.24
C LYS A 345 -19.11 -8.71 -5.62
N PHE A 346 -18.85 -7.61 -6.33
CA PHE A 346 -18.80 -6.26 -5.73
C PHE A 346 -20.13 -5.48 -5.65
N SER A 347 -21.28 -6.02 -6.08
CA SER A 347 -22.55 -5.26 -6.09
C SER A 347 -23.69 -5.89 -5.30
N SER A 348 -23.42 -6.35 -4.07
CA SER A 348 -24.51 -6.78 -3.16
C SER A 348 -24.27 -6.48 -1.66
N GLY A 349 -23.57 -5.39 -1.35
CA GLY A 349 -23.34 -4.97 0.04
C GLY A 349 -24.65 -4.86 0.84
N LYS A 350 -24.68 -5.45 2.03
CA LYS A 350 -25.78 -5.39 3.01
C LYS A 350 -25.19 -5.19 4.40
N GLY A 351 -25.74 -4.28 5.19
CA GLY A 351 -25.29 -4.02 6.56
C GLY A 351 -25.16 -2.54 6.89
N ASP A 352 -24.55 -2.24 8.03
CA ASP A 352 -24.23 -0.88 8.48
C ASP A 352 -22.72 -0.55 8.31
N PHE A 353 -22.28 0.61 8.82
CA PHE A 353 -20.88 1.04 8.73
C PHE A 353 -19.90 0.05 9.39
N LYS A 354 -20.31 -0.69 10.44
CA LYS A 354 -19.47 -1.70 11.07
C LYS A 354 -19.31 -2.91 10.16
N ASP A 355 -20.37 -3.31 9.46
CA ASP A 355 -20.30 -4.40 8.48
C ASP A 355 -19.36 -4.03 7.32
N LEU A 356 -19.42 -2.78 6.85
CA LEU A 356 -18.47 -2.25 5.86
C LEU A 356 -17.02 -2.30 6.39
N LEU A 357 -16.77 -1.82 7.61
CA LEU A 357 -15.43 -1.88 8.23
C LEU A 357 -14.94 -3.33 8.40
N VAL A 358 -15.82 -4.30 8.65
CA VAL A 358 -15.44 -5.72 8.70
C VAL A 358 -15.03 -6.25 7.33
N LEU A 359 -15.75 -5.88 6.27
CA LEU A 359 -15.37 -6.22 4.89
C LEU A 359 -14.00 -5.61 4.55
N GLU A 360 -13.85 -4.31 4.76
CA GLU A 360 -12.61 -3.56 4.52
C GLU A 360 -11.44 -4.13 5.30
N LYS A 361 -11.64 -4.47 6.59
CA LYS A 361 -10.63 -5.15 7.40
C LYS A 361 -10.16 -6.45 6.75
N ASN A 362 -11.09 -7.32 6.36
CA ASN A 362 -10.75 -8.63 5.81
C ASN A 362 -10.02 -8.50 4.46
N THR A 363 -10.46 -7.59 3.60
CA THR A 363 -9.88 -7.34 2.29
C THR A 363 -8.48 -6.73 2.39
N ASN A 364 -8.33 -5.64 3.16
CA ASN A 364 -7.08 -4.89 3.16
C ASN A 364 -5.99 -5.56 3.99
N VAL A 365 -6.33 -6.23 5.10
CA VAL A 365 -5.36 -7.05 5.82
C VAL A 365 -4.91 -8.23 4.96
N ARG A 366 -5.80 -8.79 4.13
CA ARG A 366 -5.40 -9.84 3.16
C ARG A 366 -4.38 -9.29 2.17
N HIS A 367 -4.57 -8.09 1.62
CA HIS A 367 -3.59 -7.47 0.71
C HIS A 367 -2.22 -7.29 1.40
N LEU A 368 -2.19 -6.78 2.64
CA LEU A 368 -0.96 -6.65 3.42
C LEU A 368 -0.28 -8.00 3.69
N LEU A 369 -1.03 -9.03 4.09
CA LEU A 369 -0.50 -10.38 4.31
C LEU A 369 -0.15 -11.11 3.02
N SER A 370 -0.66 -10.67 1.87
CA SER A 370 -0.25 -11.16 0.54
C SER A 370 1.02 -10.46 0.04
N LEU A 371 1.58 -9.53 0.83
CA LEU A 371 2.74 -8.71 0.46
C LEU A 371 2.50 -7.89 -0.81
N ARG A 372 1.24 -7.44 -1.00
CA ARG A 372 0.87 -6.45 -2.01
C ARG A 372 1.31 -5.08 -1.53
N HIS A 373 2.06 -4.37 -2.36
CA HIS A 373 2.67 -3.08 -2.03
C HIS A 373 1.87 -1.89 -2.59
N ASP A 374 0.76 -2.18 -3.27
CA ASP A 374 -0.15 -1.21 -3.86
C ASP A 374 -0.62 -0.17 -2.81
N PRO A 375 -0.69 1.14 -3.13
CA PRO A 375 -1.22 2.15 -2.21
C PRO A 375 -2.76 2.09 -2.15
N PHE A 376 -3.37 2.83 -1.23
CA PHE A 376 -4.82 2.84 -1.01
C PHE A 376 -5.42 4.21 -1.32
N MET A 377 -6.45 4.25 -2.16
CA MET A 377 -7.08 5.50 -2.63
C MET A 377 -8.14 6.01 -1.65
N PHE A 378 -8.06 7.30 -1.33
CA PHE A 378 -9.04 8.08 -0.57
C PHE A 378 -9.13 9.48 -1.20
N HIS A 379 -10.11 10.26 -0.78
CA HIS A 379 -10.29 11.65 -1.24
C HIS A 379 -10.41 12.57 -0.03
N GLN A 380 -10.21 13.87 -0.23
CA GLN A 380 -10.23 14.89 0.83
C GLN A 380 -11.48 14.80 1.73
N ALA A 381 -12.65 14.49 1.16
CA ALA A 381 -13.89 14.38 1.92
C ALA A 381 -13.88 13.25 2.95
N ASN A 382 -13.08 12.21 2.73
CA ASN A 382 -12.89 11.12 3.69
C ASN A 382 -12.08 11.55 4.91
N MET A 383 -11.49 12.76 4.90
CA MET A 383 -10.75 13.34 6.02
C MET A 383 -11.62 14.16 6.99
N ARG A 384 -12.87 14.47 6.65
CA ARG A 384 -13.80 15.23 7.50
C ARG A 384 -13.95 14.62 8.88
N VAL A 385 -13.69 15.40 9.93
CA VAL A 385 -13.72 14.94 11.33
C VAL A 385 -14.11 16.03 12.33
N ASP A 386 -13.81 17.29 12.06
CA ASP A 386 -13.96 18.36 13.05
C ASP A 386 -15.43 18.57 13.48
N ASP A 387 -16.35 18.36 12.55
CA ASP A 387 -17.79 18.54 12.72
C ASP A 387 -18.60 17.23 12.64
N VAL A 388 -17.94 16.08 12.71
CA VAL A 388 -18.64 14.79 12.71
C VAL A 388 -18.97 14.34 14.14
N ALA A 389 -20.08 13.63 14.30
CA ALA A 389 -20.46 13.07 15.60
C ALA A 389 -19.50 11.97 16.06
N ASP A 390 -19.42 11.77 17.37
CA ASP A 390 -18.72 10.63 17.95
C ASP A 390 -19.23 9.30 17.37
N THR A 391 -18.31 8.44 16.98
CA THR A 391 -18.57 7.03 16.64
C THR A 391 -17.74 6.12 17.54
N THR A 392 -17.83 4.80 17.33
CA THR A 392 -17.02 3.82 18.05
C THR A 392 -16.27 2.93 17.07
N VAL A 393 -14.94 3.03 17.09
CA VAL A 393 -14.03 2.22 16.26
C VAL A 393 -13.20 1.35 17.19
N ASN A 394 -13.17 0.04 16.96
CA ASN A 394 -12.44 -0.93 17.79
C ASN A 394 -12.73 -0.81 19.30
N GLY A 395 -13.98 -0.48 19.65
CA GLY A 395 -14.42 -0.32 21.05
C GLY A 395 -14.02 1.01 21.70
N VAL A 396 -13.38 1.92 20.96
CA VAL A 396 -13.00 3.26 21.45
C VAL A 396 -13.98 4.29 20.88
N LYS A 397 -14.62 5.05 21.75
CA LYS A 397 -15.50 6.15 21.38
C LYS A 397 -14.69 7.43 21.12
N GLY A 398 -15.04 8.15 20.06
CA GLY A 398 -14.49 9.47 19.73
C GLY A 398 -14.90 9.94 18.34
N GLN A 399 -14.42 11.11 17.93
CA GLN A 399 -14.59 11.61 16.57
C GLN A 399 -13.54 10.97 15.66
N TYR A 400 -14.01 10.34 14.57
CA TYR A 400 -13.18 9.71 13.57
C TYR A 400 -13.68 10.13 12.19
N SER A 401 -12.78 10.58 11.33
CA SER A 401 -13.07 10.58 9.89
C SER A 401 -13.20 9.15 9.36
N LEU A 402 -13.77 9.00 8.16
CA LEU A 402 -13.84 7.70 7.48
C LEU A 402 -12.45 7.09 7.29
N LEU A 403 -11.46 7.91 6.90
CA LEU A 403 -10.08 7.48 6.74
C LEU A 403 -9.46 7.04 8.08
N MET A 404 -9.64 7.79 9.16
CA MET A 404 -9.14 7.40 10.49
C MET A 404 -9.76 6.08 10.95
N ALA A 405 -11.08 5.92 10.79
CA ALA A 405 -11.80 4.72 11.20
C ALA A 405 -11.32 3.47 10.43
N TRP A 406 -11.14 3.61 9.12
CA TRP A 406 -10.63 2.55 8.25
C TRP A 406 -9.18 2.18 8.62
N VAL A 407 -8.29 3.16 8.75
CA VAL A 407 -6.89 2.91 9.10
C VAL A 407 -6.78 2.22 10.47
N ASP A 408 -7.48 2.72 11.49
CA ASP A 408 -7.46 2.12 12.84
C ASP A 408 -7.94 0.65 12.79
N THR A 409 -8.99 0.38 12.01
CA THR A 409 -9.53 -0.97 11.81
C THR A 409 -8.50 -1.91 11.16
N VAL A 410 -7.88 -1.50 10.05
CA VAL A 410 -6.91 -2.32 9.30
C VAL A 410 -5.62 -2.53 10.12
N VAL A 411 -5.07 -1.47 10.71
CA VAL A 411 -3.85 -1.51 11.51
C VAL A 411 -4.03 -2.38 12.75
N THR A 412 -5.14 -2.22 13.47
CA THR A 412 -5.40 -3.00 14.68
C THR A 412 -5.48 -4.49 14.36
N GLU A 413 -6.14 -4.88 13.27
CA GLU A 413 -6.21 -6.28 12.87
C GLU A 413 -4.87 -6.82 12.37
N PHE A 414 -4.14 -6.07 11.54
CA PHE A 414 -2.82 -6.48 11.07
C PHE A 414 -1.85 -6.71 12.24
N VAL A 415 -1.80 -5.76 13.19
CA VAL A 415 -0.98 -5.89 14.40
C VAL A 415 -1.49 -7.01 15.30
N ARG A 416 -2.78 -7.32 15.34
CA ARG A 416 -3.28 -8.48 16.11
C ARG A 416 -2.73 -9.81 15.57
N LEU A 417 -2.52 -9.90 14.25
CA LEU A 417 -2.09 -11.13 13.57
C LEU A 417 -0.57 -11.31 13.55
N VAL A 418 0.19 -10.24 13.31
CA VAL A 418 1.64 -10.33 13.06
C VAL A 418 2.45 -9.30 13.84
N LYS A 419 3.75 -9.56 13.98
CA LYS A 419 4.74 -8.70 14.64
C LYS A 419 5.49 -7.80 13.66
N TRP A 420 5.05 -7.75 12.40
CA TRP A 420 5.76 -7.09 11.31
C TRP A 420 5.65 -5.57 11.41
N PRO A 421 6.73 -4.84 11.11
CA PRO A 421 6.66 -3.41 10.89
C PRO A 421 5.80 -3.06 9.67
N VAL A 422 5.08 -1.94 9.77
CA VAL A 422 4.36 -1.31 8.67
C VAL A 422 5.11 -0.04 8.27
N VAL A 423 5.36 0.13 6.98
CA VAL A 423 6.00 1.36 6.46
C VAL A 423 5.11 2.03 5.43
N SER A 424 5.16 3.35 5.37
CA SER A 424 4.69 4.10 4.21
C SER A 424 5.86 4.41 3.28
N GLN A 425 5.59 4.37 1.99
CA GLN A 425 6.45 4.91 0.93
C GLN A 425 5.67 5.96 0.15
N LYS A 426 6.33 7.06 -0.21
CA LYS A 426 5.76 8.05 -1.15
C LYS A 426 5.79 7.49 -2.57
N GLN A 427 4.97 8.03 -3.46
CA GLN A 427 4.62 7.39 -4.74
C GLN A 427 5.82 7.04 -5.62
N ASP A 428 6.85 7.90 -5.71
CA ASP A 428 8.07 7.64 -6.48
C ASP A 428 8.99 6.60 -5.81
N GLU A 429 9.07 6.56 -4.48
CA GLU A 429 9.76 5.47 -3.76
C GLU A 429 9.07 4.13 -4.02
N LEU A 430 7.73 4.14 -4.03
CA LEU A 430 6.92 2.97 -4.31
C LEU A 430 7.11 2.50 -5.76
N ALA A 431 7.04 3.42 -6.72
CA ALA A 431 7.30 3.13 -8.13
C ALA A 431 8.71 2.56 -8.35
N ALA A 432 9.72 3.15 -7.71
CA ALA A 432 11.08 2.62 -7.72
C ALA A 432 11.14 1.19 -7.16
N SER A 433 10.41 0.91 -6.07
CA SER A 433 10.35 -0.43 -5.48
C SER A 433 9.72 -1.47 -6.43
N PHE A 434 8.68 -1.09 -7.17
CA PHE A 434 8.03 -1.93 -8.19
C PHE A 434 8.96 -2.19 -9.38
N MET A 435 9.65 -1.16 -9.88
CA MET A 435 10.62 -1.31 -10.96
C MET A 435 11.80 -2.19 -10.54
N SER A 436 12.38 -1.96 -9.36
CA SER A 436 13.44 -2.81 -8.82
C SER A 436 12.97 -4.25 -8.60
N ARG A 437 11.69 -4.47 -8.24
CA ARG A 437 11.08 -5.81 -8.23
C ARG A 437 11.08 -6.42 -9.64
N MET A 438 10.49 -5.74 -10.61
CA MET A 438 10.44 -6.27 -11.97
C MET A 438 11.84 -6.61 -12.51
N ASN A 439 12.81 -5.71 -12.32
CA ASN A 439 14.18 -5.90 -12.79
C ASN A 439 14.91 -7.04 -12.07
N ARG A 440 14.77 -7.17 -10.73
CA ARG A 440 15.45 -8.25 -9.98
C ARG A 440 14.87 -9.63 -10.31
N ASP A 441 13.57 -9.71 -10.59
CA ASP A 441 12.94 -10.97 -11.03
C ASP A 441 13.48 -11.40 -12.40
N ALA A 442 13.72 -10.46 -13.31
CA ALA A 442 14.35 -10.73 -14.60
C ALA A 442 15.77 -11.31 -14.47
N CYS A 443 16.49 -10.98 -13.39
CA CYS A 443 17.81 -11.54 -13.11
C CYS A 443 17.77 -13.03 -12.70
N LYS A 444 16.59 -13.56 -12.31
CA LYS A 444 16.38 -14.95 -11.87
C LYS A 444 17.34 -15.36 -10.75
N PRO A 445 17.23 -14.75 -9.56
CA PRO A 445 18.09 -15.07 -8.42
C PRO A 445 17.92 -16.53 -7.99
N ALA A 446 19.00 -17.11 -7.49
CA ALA A 446 19.03 -18.45 -6.91
C ALA A 446 19.84 -18.43 -5.61
N LEU A 447 19.42 -19.23 -4.63
CA LEU A 447 20.12 -19.40 -3.37
C LEU A 447 20.45 -20.87 -3.16
N SER A 448 21.71 -21.18 -2.84
CA SER A 448 22.14 -22.51 -2.41
C SER A 448 22.65 -22.47 -0.98
N TRP A 449 22.43 -23.54 -0.22
CA TRP A 449 22.90 -23.67 1.15
C TRP A 449 24.22 -24.43 1.22
N THR A 450 25.12 -23.96 2.09
CA THR A 450 26.33 -24.70 2.47
C THR A 450 25.99 -25.57 3.67
N ILE A 451 26.17 -26.89 3.53
CA ILE A 451 25.83 -27.86 4.56
C ILE A 451 27.11 -28.51 5.10
N ASP A 452 27.25 -28.54 6.42
CA ASP A 452 28.16 -29.45 7.11
C ASP A 452 27.43 -30.78 7.34
N THR A 453 27.82 -31.81 6.60
CA THR A 453 27.19 -33.12 6.65
C THR A 453 27.49 -33.89 7.94
N THR A 454 28.60 -33.56 8.62
CA THR A 454 29.01 -34.19 9.87
C THR A 454 28.23 -33.60 11.03
N ALA A 455 28.20 -32.27 11.12
CA ALA A 455 27.43 -31.56 12.13
C ALA A 455 25.92 -31.55 11.85
N LYS A 456 25.52 -31.90 10.61
CA LYS A 456 24.14 -31.84 10.10
C LYS A 456 23.54 -30.44 10.28
N THR A 457 24.27 -29.43 9.84
CA THR A 457 23.88 -28.02 9.94
C THR A 457 24.07 -27.29 8.62
N ILE A 458 23.27 -26.26 8.39
CA ILE A 458 23.51 -25.24 7.36
C ILE A 458 24.46 -24.21 7.96
N THR A 459 25.60 -24.00 7.34
CA THR A 459 26.66 -23.10 7.83
C THR A 459 26.73 -21.80 7.04
N GLY A 460 26.08 -21.72 5.88
CA GLY A 460 26.13 -20.55 5.02
C GLY A 460 25.20 -20.65 3.83
N VAL A 461 25.18 -19.59 3.02
CA VAL A 461 24.43 -19.52 1.76
C VAL A 461 25.24 -18.85 0.68
N THR A 462 25.01 -19.25 -0.56
CA THR A 462 25.55 -18.60 -1.75
C THR A 462 24.39 -18.07 -2.57
N LEU A 463 24.36 -16.75 -2.76
CA LEU A 463 23.46 -16.08 -3.68
C LEU A 463 24.10 -16.04 -5.07
N SER A 464 23.35 -16.46 -6.08
CA SER A 464 23.68 -16.30 -7.50
C SER A 464 22.46 -15.79 -8.26
N ALA A 465 22.62 -15.61 -9.57
CA ALA A 465 21.55 -15.29 -10.49
C ALA A 465 21.92 -15.85 -11.87
N LYS A 466 20.92 -15.97 -12.77
CA LYS A 466 21.21 -16.30 -14.17
C LYS A 466 22.10 -15.24 -14.81
N ASP A 467 21.84 -13.97 -14.50
CA ASP A 467 22.68 -12.84 -14.87
C ASP A 467 23.54 -12.39 -13.68
N LEU A 468 24.83 -12.71 -13.69
CA LEU A 468 25.77 -12.34 -12.64
C LEU A 468 26.21 -10.88 -12.68
N SER A 469 25.84 -10.12 -13.72
CA SER A 469 26.05 -8.67 -13.81
C SER A 469 24.77 -7.87 -13.57
N CYS A 470 23.74 -8.52 -13.01
CA CYS A 470 22.50 -7.88 -12.56
C CYS A 470 22.80 -6.64 -11.70
N LYS A 471 22.36 -5.47 -12.18
CA LYS A 471 22.60 -4.18 -11.50
C LYS A 471 21.68 -3.96 -10.30
N GLU A 472 20.56 -4.68 -10.23
CA GLU A 472 19.64 -4.62 -9.10
C GLU A 472 20.23 -5.28 -7.85
N LYS A 473 19.82 -4.76 -6.69
CA LYS A 473 20.11 -5.43 -5.42
C LYS A 473 19.16 -6.62 -5.24
N LEU A 474 19.73 -7.80 -5.05
CA LEU A 474 19.02 -9.04 -4.78
C LEU A 474 18.89 -9.24 -3.26
N PRO A 475 17.67 -9.41 -2.72
CA PRO A 475 17.50 -9.59 -1.28
C PRO A 475 17.76 -11.04 -0.85
N VAL A 476 18.46 -11.20 0.26
CA VAL A 476 18.63 -12.47 0.97
C VAL A 476 18.13 -12.30 2.40
N THR A 477 17.03 -12.97 2.75
CA THR A 477 16.53 -13.03 4.12
C THR A 477 17.28 -14.12 4.87
N LEU A 478 17.76 -13.80 6.08
CA LEU A 478 18.52 -14.68 6.96
C LEU A 478 17.85 -14.76 8.35
N PRO A 479 17.84 -15.94 8.98
CA PRO A 479 17.25 -16.12 10.31
C PRO A 479 18.18 -15.64 11.44
N GLY A 480 19.40 -15.20 11.10
CA GLY A 480 20.40 -14.72 12.05
C GLY A 480 21.53 -13.98 11.35
N PRO A 481 22.52 -13.46 12.12
CA PRO A 481 23.62 -12.71 11.56
C PRO A 481 24.60 -13.58 10.76
N VAL A 482 25.41 -12.90 9.95
CA VAL A 482 26.51 -13.48 9.17
C VAL A 482 27.84 -12.91 9.66
N SER A 483 28.92 -13.68 9.51
CA SER A 483 30.25 -13.26 9.97
C SER A 483 30.80 -12.05 9.21
N ASN A 484 30.42 -11.88 7.94
CA ASN A 484 30.74 -10.75 7.10
C ASN A 484 29.62 -10.52 6.07
N VAL A 485 29.17 -9.28 5.91
CA VAL A 485 28.12 -8.92 4.95
C VAL A 485 28.61 -8.67 3.53
N GLN A 486 29.91 -8.82 3.25
CA GLN A 486 30.45 -8.77 1.88
C GLN A 486 30.03 -7.51 1.10
N GLY A 487 29.92 -6.37 1.78
CA GLY A 487 29.48 -5.09 1.20
C GLY A 487 27.97 -4.94 0.97
N ALA A 488 27.16 -5.94 1.31
CA ALA A 488 25.70 -5.86 1.21
C ALA A 488 25.11 -4.81 2.15
N THR A 489 24.02 -4.16 1.71
CA THR A 489 23.26 -3.24 2.57
C THR A 489 22.35 -4.06 3.51
N LYS A 490 22.43 -3.82 4.82
CA LYS A 490 21.58 -4.47 5.81
C LYS A 490 20.24 -3.74 5.94
N GLU A 491 19.17 -4.50 6.08
CA GLU A 491 17.86 -4.01 6.52
C GLU A 491 17.30 -4.96 7.58
N GLN A 492 16.90 -4.41 8.72
CA GLN A 492 16.24 -5.16 9.79
C GLN A 492 15.38 -4.21 10.62
N LEU A 493 14.11 -4.08 10.26
CA LEU A 493 13.17 -3.20 10.96
C LEU A 493 12.46 -3.98 12.07
N GLY A 494 12.49 -3.46 13.30
CA GLY A 494 11.77 -4.06 14.43
C GLY A 494 12.15 -5.52 14.67
N SER A 495 11.16 -6.40 14.51
CA SER A 495 11.34 -7.86 14.68
C SER A 495 11.48 -8.63 13.37
N ASP A 496 11.64 -7.95 12.23
CA ASP A 496 11.89 -8.61 10.95
C ASP A 496 13.21 -9.42 10.99
N PRO A 497 13.30 -10.51 10.20
CA PRO A 497 14.58 -11.16 9.94
C PRO A 497 15.53 -10.20 9.22
N LEU A 498 16.83 -10.47 9.34
CA LEU A 498 17.85 -9.70 8.62
C LEU A 498 17.68 -9.91 7.12
N THR A 499 17.55 -8.82 6.36
CA THR A 499 17.66 -8.83 4.91
C THR A 499 19.00 -8.22 4.50
N LEU A 500 19.75 -8.94 3.68
CA LEU A 500 20.92 -8.40 2.98
C LEU A 500 20.55 -8.09 1.54
N TRP A 501 20.73 -6.84 1.13
CA TRP A 501 20.58 -6.40 -0.25
C TRP A 501 21.93 -6.46 -0.96
N VAL A 502 22.06 -7.42 -1.88
CA VAL A 502 23.33 -7.83 -2.48
C VAL A 502 23.39 -7.45 -3.95
N THR A 503 24.47 -6.79 -4.39
CA THR A 503 24.75 -6.58 -5.82
C THR A 503 25.77 -7.62 -6.29
N LEU A 504 25.46 -8.34 -7.36
CA LEU A 504 26.40 -9.29 -7.96
C LEU A 504 27.34 -8.55 -8.91
N THR A 505 28.63 -8.89 -8.86
CA THR A 505 29.70 -8.24 -9.66
C THR A 505 30.43 -9.27 -10.54
N GLY A 506 29.66 -10.06 -11.29
CA GLY A 506 30.17 -11.12 -12.17
C GLY A 506 30.47 -12.44 -11.46
N LYS A 507 30.21 -12.53 -10.16
CA LYS A 507 30.41 -13.75 -9.36
C LYS A 507 29.33 -13.92 -8.28
N PRO A 508 28.98 -15.16 -7.89
CA PRO A 508 28.16 -15.42 -6.72
C PRO A 508 28.77 -14.86 -5.43
N VAL A 509 27.92 -14.57 -4.44
CA VAL A 509 28.33 -14.07 -3.12
C VAL A 509 27.95 -15.08 -2.05
N THR A 510 28.91 -15.44 -1.20
CA THR A 510 28.69 -16.41 -0.11
C THR A 510 28.73 -15.72 1.25
N PHE A 511 27.77 -16.06 2.09
CA PHE A 511 27.67 -15.63 3.48
C PHE A 511 27.79 -16.82 4.42
N THR A 512 28.64 -16.71 5.44
CA THR A 512 28.73 -17.70 6.52
C THR A 512 27.88 -17.23 7.70
N LEU A 513 27.00 -18.09 8.18
CA LEU A 513 26.18 -17.83 9.36
C LEU A 513 27.05 -17.83 10.62
N THR A 514 26.84 -16.87 11.52
CA THR A 514 27.51 -16.91 12.84
C THR A 514 27.00 -18.06 13.71
N THR A 515 25.74 -18.46 13.50
CA THR A 515 25.12 -19.59 14.18
C THR A 515 24.59 -20.56 13.12
N PRO A 516 25.22 -21.74 12.94
CA PRO A 516 24.74 -22.74 12.01
C PRO A 516 23.32 -23.20 12.35
N ILE A 517 22.50 -23.44 11.33
CA ILE A 517 21.09 -23.86 11.49
C ILE A 517 21.04 -25.39 11.44
N PRO A 518 20.51 -26.08 12.46
CA PRO A 518 20.33 -27.53 12.41
C PRO A 518 19.46 -27.99 11.24
N LEU A 519 19.84 -29.11 10.59
CA LEU A 519 19.04 -29.74 9.54
C LEU A 519 17.79 -30.42 10.09
N SER A 520 17.75 -30.74 11.39
CA SER A 520 16.50 -31.10 12.06
C SER A 520 16.16 -30.02 13.08
N ALA A 521 14.95 -29.47 13.04
CA ALA A 521 14.48 -28.63 14.13
C ALA A 521 14.57 -29.43 15.45
N ALA A 522 15.17 -28.81 16.46
CA ALA A 522 15.32 -29.38 17.79
C ALA A 522 13.95 -29.53 18.47
#